data_AF-A0A7V6PWB8-F1
#
_entry.id   AF-A0A7V6PWB8-F1
#
_cell.length_a   1.000
_cell.length_b   1.000
_cell.length_c   1.000
_cell.angle_alpha   90.00
_cell.angle_beta   90.00
_cell.angle_gamma   90.00
#
_symmetry.space_group_name_H-M   'P 1'
#
loop_
_entity.id
_entity.type
_entity.pdbx_description
1 polymer ?
#
loop_
_entity_poly.entity_id
_entity_poly.type
_entity_poly.pdbx_seq_one_letter_code
_entity_poly.pdbx_strand_id
1 'polypeptide(L)'
;MRYLERAINFITRYYILAIPLFISTVFAALLGSSTSGLLGIIRSFINEMRFENYYFTEPFSFVKLIAASIISSGLGLINLILRLVVNPATYGMINKALDDGYASIYDFMPQLKNNFAKYLVYWLGNIVVWIITVLCIGIVTLLGALIIALAKWTVMRILFIVFIFALFIIAFVFIEINMTLWFPAMLVDHLDVISALKRSFSIVKKNFWMILGISLLVSLVASLANLILSIFGIIPLFGSIILSIIPTISTFLMMVFYLMFYKDQSISLLQ
;
A
#
# COMPACT_ATOMS: atom_id res chain seq x y z
N MET A 1 7.19 -17.62 -11.46
CA MET A 1 7.99 -16.93 -12.50
C MET A 1 7.18 -16.57 -13.73
N ARG A 2 6.45 -17.50 -14.38
CA ARG A 2 5.69 -17.25 -15.63
C ARG A 2 4.77 -16.00 -15.59
N TYR A 3 4.05 -15.76 -14.50
CA TYR A 3 3.20 -14.55 -14.38
C TYR A 3 4.01 -13.25 -14.32
N LEU A 4 5.15 -13.24 -13.63
CA LEU A 4 6.02 -12.08 -13.53
C LEU A 4 6.63 -11.75 -14.89
N GLU A 5 7.11 -12.75 -15.62
CA GLU A 5 7.63 -12.61 -16.97
C GLU A 5 6.56 -12.04 -17.93
N ARG A 6 5.34 -12.58 -17.87
CA ARG A 6 4.21 -12.05 -18.63
C ARG A 6 3.87 -10.60 -18.26
N ALA A 7 3.93 -10.26 -16.98
CA ALA A 7 3.70 -8.89 -16.51
C ALA A 7 4.80 -7.94 -17.04
N ILE A 8 6.07 -8.36 -17.03
CA ILE A 8 7.18 -7.58 -17.63
C ILE A 8 6.95 -7.37 -19.13
N ASN A 9 6.60 -8.43 -19.87
CA ASN A 9 6.29 -8.34 -21.30
C ASN A 9 5.08 -7.46 -21.60
N PHE A 10 4.10 -7.41 -20.69
CA PHE A 10 2.99 -6.48 -20.80
C PHE A 10 3.45 -5.03 -20.63
N ILE A 11 4.29 -4.74 -19.63
CA ILE A 11 4.79 -3.37 -19.39
C ILE A 11 5.61 -2.87 -20.56
N THR A 12 6.49 -3.69 -21.14
CA THR A 12 7.30 -3.27 -22.29
C THR A 12 6.43 -2.91 -23.49
N ARG A 13 5.29 -3.58 -23.67
CA ARG A 13 4.32 -3.29 -24.73
C ARG A 13 3.40 -2.10 -24.43
N TYR A 14 3.00 -1.91 -23.17
CA TYR A 14 1.99 -0.92 -22.76
C TYR A 14 2.52 0.12 -21.77
N TYR A 15 3.81 0.50 -21.86
CA TYR A 15 4.46 1.43 -20.93
C TYR A 15 3.77 2.80 -20.84
N ILE A 16 3.07 3.22 -21.91
CA ILE A 16 2.30 4.47 -21.97
C ILE A 16 1.20 4.52 -20.89
N LEU A 17 0.65 3.36 -20.48
CA LEU A 17 -0.39 3.29 -19.44
C LEU A 17 0.15 3.62 -18.04
N ALA A 18 1.47 3.58 -17.85
CA ALA A 18 2.12 3.97 -16.60
C ALA A 18 2.29 5.49 -16.45
N ILE A 19 2.07 6.29 -17.52
CA ILE A 19 2.30 7.74 -17.50
C ILE A 19 1.46 8.46 -16.44
N PRO A 20 0.15 8.23 -16.29
CA PRO A 20 -0.63 8.88 -15.23
C PRO A 20 -0.11 8.54 -13.82
N LEU A 21 0.32 7.28 -13.63
CA LEU A 21 0.92 6.81 -12.38
C LEU A 21 2.29 7.48 -12.15
N PHE A 22 3.09 7.66 -13.20
CA PHE A 22 4.36 8.37 -13.14
C PHE A 22 4.16 9.82 -12.70
N ILE A 23 3.24 10.54 -13.36
CA ILE A 23 2.91 11.92 -13.02
C ILE A 23 2.47 12.00 -11.56
N SER A 24 1.56 11.14 -11.12
CA SER A 24 1.13 11.06 -9.72
C SER A 24 2.29 10.86 -8.75
N THR A 25 3.22 9.98 -9.09
CA THR A 25 4.38 9.65 -8.25
C THR A 25 5.36 10.81 -8.18
N VAL A 26 5.63 11.47 -9.31
CA VAL A 26 6.45 12.68 -9.40
C VAL A 26 5.85 13.81 -8.56
N PHE A 27 4.55 14.08 -8.72
CA PHE A 27 3.87 15.08 -7.90
C PHE A 27 3.97 14.73 -6.41
N ALA A 28 3.71 13.48 -6.03
CA ALA A 28 3.85 13.05 -4.64
C ALA A 28 5.29 13.22 -4.11
N ALA A 29 6.31 12.93 -4.92
CA ALA A 29 7.71 13.09 -4.54
C ALA A 29 8.13 14.57 -4.42
N LEU A 30 7.68 15.42 -5.35
CA LEU A 30 7.92 16.86 -5.30
C LEU A 30 7.23 17.53 -4.11
N LEU A 31 6.04 17.05 -3.76
CA LEU A 31 5.31 17.52 -2.58
C LEU A 31 5.89 16.94 -1.28
N GLY A 32 6.51 15.75 -1.34
CA GLY A 32 7.09 15.07 -0.16
C GLY A 32 8.56 15.39 0.14
N SER A 33 9.28 16.07 -0.75
CA SER A 33 10.71 16.41 -0.60
C SER A 33 10.97 17.66 0.25
N SER A 34 9.93 18.40 0.64
CA SER A 34 10.04 19.34 1.75
C SER A 34 10.21 18.54 3.04
N THR A 35 11.24 18.86 3.81
CA THR A 35 11.70 18.25 5.09
C THR A 35 10.68 18.21 6.25
N SER A 36 9.40 18.40 5.94
CA SER A 36 8.21 18.41 6.80
C SER A 36 7.29 17.17 6.61
N GLY A 37 7.73 16.15 5.87
CA GLY A 37 7.07 14.84 5.83
C GLY A 37 7.18 14.07 7.16
N LEU A 38 6.86 12.77 7.19
CA LEU A 38 6.77 11.89 8.38
C LEU A 38 7.87 12.10 9.46
N LEU A 39 9.10 12.46 9.08
CA LEU A 39 10.20 12.86 9.99
C LEU A 39 9.95 14.17 10.75
N GLY A 40 9.32 15.16 10.14
CA GLY A 40 8.84 16.38 10.79
C GLY A 40 7.69 16.10 11.77
N ILE A 41 6.81 15.15 11.44
CA ILE A 41 5.74 14.66 12.33
C ILE A 41 6.32 13.87 13.50
N ILE A 42 7.30 12.99 13.25
CA ILE A 42 8.04 12.27 14.30
C ILE A 42 8.85 13.24 15.15
N ARG A 43 9.46 14.27 14.56
CA ARG A 43 10.24 15.27 15.28
C ARG A 43 9.36 16.22 16.09
N SER A 44 8.19 16.61 15.58
CA SER A 44 7.19 17.36 16.35
C SER A 44 6.64 16.50 17.48
N PHE A 45 6.32 15.23 17.23
CA PHE A 45 5.89 14.27 18.24
C PHE A 45 6.94 14.03 19.34
N ILE A 46 8.21 13.84 18.97
CA ILE A 46 9.32 13.68 19.92
C ILE A 46 9.54 14.96 20.70
N ASN A 47 9.46 16.13 20.06
CA ASN A 47 9.59 17.41 20.74
C ASN A 47 8.40 17.65 21.69
N GLU A 48 7.17 17.30 21.33
CA GLU A 48 5.98 17.41 22.20
C GLU A 48 5.98 16.39 23.34
N MET A 49 6.51 15.18 23.14
CA MET A 49 6.71 14.21 24.23
C MET A 49 7.83 14.62 25.19
N ARG A 50 8.79 15.45 24.72
CA ARG A 50 9.92 15.93 25.54
C ARG A 50 9.52 17.11 26.45
N PHE A 51 8.41 17.78 26.16
CA PHE A 51 7.83 18.84 26.99
C PHE A 51 6.51 18.34 27.61
N GLU A 52 6.60 17.64 28.75
CA GLU A 52 5.57 17.31 29.78
C GLU A 52 4.07 17.64 29.51
N ASN A 53 3.56 17.41 28.32
CA ASN A 53 2.14 17.62 28.03
C ASN A 53 1.41 16.30 28.21
N TYR A 54 0.34 16.38 29.01
CA TYR A 54 -0.45 15.27 29.51
C TYR A 54 -1.30 14.60 28.42
N TYR A 55 -0.67 13.96 27.42
CA TYR A 55 -1.40 13.20 26.40
C TYR A 55 -2.14 11.98 26.97
N PHE A 56 -1.72 11.48 28.13
CA PHE A 56 -2.34 10.35 28.80
C PHE A 56 -3.56 10.70 29.67
N THR A 57 -3.90 11.99 29.86
CA THR A 57 -5.10 12.40 30.61
C THR A 57 -6.26 12.85 29.71
N GLU A 58 -6.00 13.20 28.45
CA GLU A 58 -7.04 13.61 27.50
C GLU A 58 -7.27 12.55 26.39
N PRO A 59 -8.37 11.76 26.45
CA PRO A 59 -8.65 10.68 25.49
C PRO A 59 -8.86 11.16 24.04
N PHE A 60 -9.06 12.47 23.82
CA PHE A 60 -9.23 13.09 22.50
C PHE A 60 -7.94 13.68 21.92
N SER A 61 -6.83 13.69 22.66
CA SER A 61 -5.55 14.23 22.17
C SER A 61 -4.94 13.40 21.05
N PHE A 62 -5.25 12.10 21.00
CA PHE A 62 -4.89 11.22 19.89
C PHE A 62 -5.66 11.57 18.60
N VAL A 63 -6.92 12.01 18.73
CA VAL A 63 -7.74 12.50 17.61
C VAL A 63 -7.22 13.85 17.12
N LYS A 64 -6.78 14.73 18.03
CA LYS A 64 -6.08 15.97 17.66
C LYS A 64 -4.74 15.70 16.98
N LEU A 65 -4.02 14.63 17.33
CA LEU A 65 -2.78 14.22 16.67
C LEU A 65 -3.03 13.69 15.24
N ILE A 66 -4.05 12.87 15.05
CA ILE A 66 -4.50 12.40 13.72
C ILE A 66 -5.03 13.57 12.89
N ALA A 67 -5.84 14.45 13.48
CA ALA A 67 -6.32 15.65 12.82
C ALA A 67 -5.18 16.62 12.48
N ALA A 68 -4.23 16.83 13.38
CA ALA A 68 -3.06 17.69 13.16
C ALA A 68 -2.13 17.13 12.09
N SER A 69 -1.93 15.81 12.01
CA SER A 69 -1.15 15.19 10.93
C SER A 69 -1.85 15.25 9.55
N ILE A 70 -3.18 15.22 9.53
CA ILE A 70 -4.01 15.42 8.33
C ILE A 70 -4.04 16.91 7.92
N ILE A 71 -4.08 17.84 8.89
CA ILE A 71 -4.21 19.29 8.68
C ILE A 71 -2.85 19.97 8.44
N SER A 72 -1.75 19.51 9.06
CA SER A 72 -0.40 20.07 8.89
C SER A 72 0.24 19.70 7.55
N SER A 73 -0.40 18.83 6.77
CA SER A 73 0.06 18.41 5.45
C SER A 73 -1.06 18.58 4.42
N GLY A 74 -1.31 19.82 3.96
CA GLY A 74 -2.07 20.02 2.70
C GLY A 74 -1.56 19.13 1.54
N LEU A 75 -0.29 18.74 1.63
CA LEU A 75 0.43 17.78 0.79
C LEU A 75 -0.10 16.32 0.90
N GLY A 76 -0.54 15.89 2.08
CA GLY A 76 -1.10 14.55 2.32
C GLY A 76 -2.47 14.37 1.66
N LEU A 77 -3.31 15.40 1.68
CA LEU A 77 -4.60 15.41 0.97
C LEU A 77 -4.41 15.38 -0.54
N ILE A 78 -3.43 16.10 -1.09
CA ILE A 78 -3.15 16.07 -2.54
C ILE A 78 -2.68 14.68 -2.97
N ASN A 79 -1.76 14.05 -2.24
CA ASN A 79 -1.32 12.69 -2.53
C ASN A 79 -2.48 11.67 -2.41
N LEU A 80 -3.38 11.86 -1.45
CA LEU A 80 -4.57 11.04 -1.33
C LEU A 80 -5.48 11.17 -2.57
N ILE A 81 -5.78 12.41 -2.98
CA ILE A 81 -6.60 12.69 -4.16
C ILE A 81 -5.97 12.06 -5.41
N LEU A 82 -4.67 12.26 -5.61
CA LEU A 82 -3.93 11.68 -6.72
C LEU A 82 -4.03 10.15 -6.75
N ARG A 83 -3.85 9.47 -5.59
CA ARG A 83 -4.01 8.02 -5.49
C ARG A 83 -5.44 7.55 -5.77
N LEU A 84 -6.45 8.27 -5.26
CA LEU A 84 -7.86 7.95 -5.48
C LEU A 84 -8.30 8.13 -6.94
N VAL A 85 -7.63 9.00 -7.70
CA VAL A 85 -7.91 9.22 -9.11
C VAL A 85 -7.10 8.26 -9.99
N VAL A 86 -5.79 8.18 -9.75
CA VAL A 86 -4.88 7.52 -10.69
C VAL A 86 -4.94 6.01 -10.58
N ASN A 87 -5.01 5.45 -9.36
CA ASN A 87 -5.04 4.00 -9.17
C ASN A 87 -6.25 3.30 -9.84
N PRO A 88 -7.52 3.72 -9.64
CA PRO A 88 -8.64 3.08 -10.30
C PRO A 88 -8.56 3.17 -11.82
N ALA A 89 -8.12 4.30 -12.35
CA ALA A 89 -7.96 4.51 -13.77
C ALA A 89 -6.86 3.60 -14.35
N THR A 90 -5.72 3.50 -13.68
CA THR A 90 -4.61 2.61 -14.08
C THR A 90 -5.03 1.15 -14.04
N TYR A 91 -5.68 0.68 -12.97
CA TYR A 91 -6.23 -0.67 -12.92
C TYR A 91 -7.24 -0.93 -14.05
N GLY A 92 -8.15 0.02 -14.32
CA GLY A 92 -9.13 -0.10 -15.40
C GLY A 92 -8.50 -0.15 -16.79
N MET A 93 -7.48 0.68 -17.06
CA MET A 93 -6.73 0.65 -18.31
C MET A 93 -5.96 -0.66 -18.49
N ILE A 94 -5.31 -1.18 -17.43
CA ILE A 94 -4.64 -2.48 -17.48
C ILE A 94 -5.66 -3.58 -17.76
N ASN A 95 -6.80 -3.57 -17.06
CA ASN A 95 -7.85 -4.56 -17.25
C ASN A 95 -8.36 -4.56 -18.70
N LYS A 96 -8.64 -3.38 -19.25
CA LYS A 96 -9.04 -3.19 -20.65
C LYS A 96 -7.98 -3.71 -21.62
N ALA A 97 -6.71 -3.37 -21.42
CA ALA A 97 -5.62 -3.87 -22.27
C ALA A 97 -5.46 -5.40 -22.20
N LEU A 98 -5.76 -6.00 -21.04
CA LEU A 98 -5.75 -7.46 -20.88
C LEU A 98 -6.96 -8.15 -21.55
N ASP A 99 -8.13 -7.49 -21.59
CA ASP A 99 -9.36 -8.04 -22.21
C ASP A 99 -9.41 -7.79 -23.73
N ASP A 100 -9.19 -6.55 -24.14
CA ASP A 100 -9.38 -6.10 -25.52
C ASP A 100 -8.08 -6.16 -26.35
N GLY A 101 -6.94 -6.43 -25.72
CA GLY A 101 -5.62 -6.37 -26.36
C GLY A 101 -5.16 -4.94 -26.72
N TYR A 102 -5.92 -3.92 -26.33
CA TYR A 102 -5.61 -2.51 -26.58
C TYR A 102 -6.11 -1.62 -25.43
N ALA A 103 -5.26 -0.69 -24.99
CA ALA A 103 -5.67 0.47 -24.20
C ALA A 103 -4.75 1.66 -24.52
N SER A 104 -5.29 2.86 -24.36
CA SER A 104 -4.59 4.12 -24.61
C SER A 104 -4.70 5.07 -23.42
N ILE A 105 -3.91 6.15 -23.43
CA ILE A 105 -4.02 7.19 -22.40
C ILE A 105 -5.38 7.90 -22.42
N TYR A 106 -6.08 7.91 -23.57
CA TYR A 106 -7.43 8.45 -23.70
C TYR A 106 -8.47 7.63 -22.94
N ASP A 107 -8.16 6.37 -22.62
CA ASP A 107 -9.02 5.51 -21.80
C ASP A 107 -8.94 5.86 -20.32
N PHE A 108 -8.01 6.73 -19.90
CA PHE A 108 -7.87 7.11 -18.49
C PHE A 108 -9.17 7.65 -17.89
N MET A 109 -9.80 8.62 -18.55
CA MET A 109 -11.01 9.27 -18.02
C MET A 109 -12.25 8.34 -18.02
N PRO A 110 -12.54 7.60 -19.11
CA PRO A 110 -13.58 6.56 -19.07
C PRO A 110 -13.35 5.51 -17.97
N GLN A 111 -12.11 5.03 -17.82
CA GLN A 111 -11.78 4.01 -16.82
C GLN A 111 -11.81 4.55 -15.39
N LEU A 112 -11.44 5.81 -15.19
CA LEU A 112 -11.65 6.50 -13.92
C LEU A 112 -13.13 6.49 -13.56
N LYS A 113 -14.00 7.01 -14.43
CA LYS A 113 -15.44 7.12 -14.18
C LYS A 113 -16.06 5.77 -13.81
N ASN A 114 -15.69 4.71 -14.52
CA ASN A 114 -16.28 3.37 -14.34
C ASN A 114 -15.79 2.68 -13.06
N ASN A 115 -14.56 2.96 -12.61
CA ASN A 115 -13.93 2.23 -11.51
C ASN A 115 -13.76 3.05 -10.23
N PHE A 116 -13.96 4.37 -10.27
CA PHE A 116 -13.76 5.26 -9.13
C PHE A 116 -14.61 4.86 -7.93
N ALA A 117 -15.91 4.61 -8.13
CA ALA A 117 -16.82 4.22 -7.04
C ALA A 117 -16.38 2.89 -6.39
N LYS A 118 -16.02 1.89 -7.20
CA LYS A 118 -15.50 0.60 -6.70
C LYS A 118 -14.22 0.79 -5.89
N TYR A 119 -13.31 1.62 -6.39
CA TYR A 119 -12.04 1.89 -5.72
C TYR A 119 -12.22 2.69 -4.43
N LEU A 120 -13.16 3.62 -4.40
CA LEU A 120 -13.50 4.37 -3.19
C LEU A 120 -14.03 3.43 -2.10
N VAL A 121 -14.94 2.51 -2.44
CA VAL A 121 -15.46 1.51 -1.50
C VAL A 121 -14.35 0.54 -1.07
N TYR A 122 -13.49 0.09 -1.98
CA TYR A 122 -12.29 -0.68 -1.65
C TYR A 122 -11.36 0.07 -0.68
N TRP A 123 -11.09 1.34 -0.94
CA TRP A 123 -10.22 2.16 -0.10
C TRP A 123 -10.81 2.36 1.31
N LEU A 124 -12.11 2.64 1.42
CA LEU A 124 -12.82 2.68 2.71
C LEU A 124 -12.78 1.32 3.42
N GLY A 125 -12.95 0.23 2.66
CA GLY A 125 -12.81 -1.14 3.17
C GLY A 125 -11.44 -1.42 3.78
N ASN A 126 -10.36 -0.96 3.13
CA ASN A 126 -9.01 -1.05 3.68
C ASN A 126 -8.88 -0.33 5.02
N ILE A 127 -9.43 0.88 5.15
CA ILE A 127 -9.40 1.64 6.41
C ILE A 127 -10.07 0.83 7.53
N VAL A 128 -11.25 0.27 7.27
CA VAL A 128 -11.96 -0.56 8.25
C VAL A 128 -11.13 -1.77 8.68
N VAL A 129 -10.51 -2.48 7.73
CA VAL A 129 -9.65 -3.64 8.04
C VAL A 129 -8.44 -3.23 8.89
N TRP A 130 -7.81 -2.10 8.56
CA TRP A 130 -6.66 -1.60 9.33
C TRP A 130 -7.04 -1.15 10.74
N ILE A 131 -8.18 -0.48 10.91
CA ILE A 131 -8.68 -0.11 12.25
C ILE A 131 -8.91 -1.38 13.09
N ILE A 132 -9.59 -2.39 12.55
CA ILE A 132 -9.83 -3.66 13.25
C ILE A 132 -8.49 -4.33 13.62
N THR A 133 -7.54 -4.35 12.68
CA THR A 133 -6.21 -4.95 12.89
C THR A 133 -5.45 -4.25 14.02
N VAL A 134 -5.41 -2.91 14.02
CA VAL A 134 -4.76 -2.12 15.08
C VAL A 134 -5.44 -2.33 16.43
N LEU A 135 -6.77 -2.38 16.48
CA LEU A 135 -7.51 -2.66 17.72
C LEU A 135 -7.19 -4.05 18.27
N CYS A 136 -7.21 -5.09 17.43
CA CYS A 136 -6.86 -6.45 17.83
C CYS A 136 -5.44 -6.53 18.40
N ILE A 137 -4.48 -5.90 17.72
CA ILE A 137 -3.08 -5.85 18.14
C ILE A 137 -2.91 -5.06 19.44
N GLY A 138 -3.63 -3.93 19.58
CA GLY A 138 -3.63 -3.11 20.80
C GLY A 138 -4.11 -3.91 22.01
N ILE A 139 -5.17 -4.70 21.86
CA ILE A 139 -5.69 -5.59 22.91
C ILE A 139 -4.65 -6.65 23.29
N VAL A 140 -4.07 -7.35 22.30
CA VAL A 140 -3.03 -8.37 22.56
C VAL A 140 -1.82 -7.76 23.26
N THR A 141 -1.39 -6.56 22.85
CA THR A 141 -0.26 -5.85 23.44
C THR A 141 -0.55 -5.42 24.87
N LEU A 142 -1.77 -4.91 25.14
CA LEU A 142 -2.22 -4.53 26.48
C LEU A 142 -2.22 -5.74 27.43
N LEU A 143 -2.84 -6.85 27.01
CA LEU A 143 -2.87 -8.10 27.79
C LEU A 143 -1.46 -8.62 28.05
N GLY A 144 -0.60 -8.58 27.02
CA GLY A 144 0.80 -8.96 27.15
C GLY A 144 1.56 -8.09 28.14
N ALA A 145 1.40 -6.77 28.08
CA ALA A 145 2.05 -5.83 28.98
C ALA A 145 1.62 -6.06 30.45
N LEU A 146 0.35 -6.37 30.70
CA LEU A 146 -0.14 -6.72 32.05
C LEU A 146 0.53 -7.98 32.59
N ILE A 147 0.70 -9.02 31.75
CA ILE A 147 1.40 -10.25 32.13
C ILE A 147 2.88 -9.97 32.43
N ILE A 148 3.56 -9.17 31.60
CA ILE A 148 4.96 -8.79 31.81
C ILE A 148 5.15 -7.97 33.08
N ALA A 149 4.19 -7.08 33.42
CA ALA A 149 4.28 -6.24 34.61
C ALA A 149 4.41 -7.08 35.90
N LEU A 150 3.82 -8.28 35.90
CA LEU A 150 3.91 -9.25 36.99
C LEU A 150 5.23 -10.06 36.99
N ALA A 151 5.95 -10.09 35.88
CA ALA A 151 7.22 -10.82 35.75
C ALA A 151 8.38 -9.98 36.33
N LYS A 152 9.11 -10.54 37.30
CA LYS A 152 10.27 -9.90 37.94
C LYS A 152 11.56 -9.97 37.12
N TRP A 153 11.62 -10.84 36.11
CA TRP A 153 12.83 -11.15 35.37
C TRP A 153 12.95 -10.28 34.12
N THR A 154 13.92 -9.36 34.10
CA THR A 154 14.16 -8.42 32.98
C THR A 154 14.33 -9.12 31.63
N VAL A 155 15.00 -10.28 31.60
CA VAL A 155 15.20 -11.08 30.38
C VAL A 155 13.85 -11.54 29.78
N MET A 156 12.92 -11.99 30.62
CA MET A 156 11.58 -12.41 30.17
C MET A 156 10.79 -11.24 29.58
N ARG A 157 10.97 -10.02 30.10
CA ARG A 157 10.33 -8.81 29.56
C ARG A 157 10.81 -8.51 28.15
N ILE A 158 12.13 -8.57 27.93
CA ILE A 158 12.73 -8.30 26.61
C ILE A 158 12.30 -9.35 25.59
N LEU A 159 12.35 -10.64 25.95
CA LEU A 159 11.92 -11.74 25.06
C LEU A 159 10.45 -11.60 24.66
N PHE A 160 9.58 -11.21 25.59
CA PHE A 160 8.17 -11.01 25.28
C PHE A 160 7.93 -9.82 24.34
N ILE A 161 8.63 -8.70 24.53
CA ILE A 161 8.53 -7.55 23.61
C ILE A 161 8.95 -7.96 22.19
N VAL A 162 10.07 -8.68 22.05
CA VAL A 162 10.54 -9.19 20.75
C VAL A 162 9.52 -10.15 20.14
N PHE A 163 8.92 -11.04 20.94
CA PHE A 163 7.89 -11.97 20.48
C PHE A 163 6.63 -11.26 19.97
N ILE A 164 6.10 -10.27 20.70
CA ILE A 164 4.94 -9.48 20.26
C ILE A 164 5.26 -8.71 18.98
N PHE A 165 6.45 -8.12 18.89
CA PHE A 165 6.89 -7.41 17.69
C PHE A 165 7.01 -8.35 16.48
N ALA A 166 7.52 -9.56 16.66
CA ALA A 166 7.56 -10.57 15.60
C ALA A 166 6.15 -10.99 15.16
N LEU A 167 5.24 -11.25 16.10
CA LEU A 167 3.84 -11.55 15.79
C LEU A 167 3.16 -10.42 15.02
N PHE A 168 3.43 -9.18 15.38
CA PHE A 168 2.93 -7.99 14.68
C PHE A 168 3.36 -7.99 13.21
N ILE A 169 4.65 -8.19 12.94
CA ILE A 169 5.19 -8.25 11.57
C ILE A 169 4.52 -9.38 10.78
N ILE A 170 4.41 -10.57 11.37
CA ILE A 170 3.79 -11.73 10.72
C ILE A 170 2.32 -11.44 10.37
N ALA A 171 1.55 -10.89 11.33
CA ALA A 171 0.14 -10.56 11.12
C ALA A 171 -0.03 -9.48 10.03
N PHE A 172 0.80 -8.43 10.07
CA PHE A 172 0.79 -7.36 9.08
C PHE A 172 1.05 -7.89 7.67
N VAL A 173 2.14 -8.65 7.49
CA VAL A 173 2.49 -9.24 6.20
C VAL A 173 1.42 -10.20 5.72
N PHE A 174 0.87 -11.02 6.62
CA PHE A 174 -0.17 -11.97 6.28
C PHE A 174 -1.44 -11.26 5.76
N ILE A 175 -1.92 -10.23 6.46
CA ILE A 175 -3.12 -9.48 6.08
C ILE A 175 -2.88 -8.75 4.75
N GLU A 176 -1.77 -8.02 4.63
CA GLU A 176 -1.43 -7.25 3.43
C GLU A 176 -1.40 -8.13 2.18
N ILE A 177 -0.70 -9.28 2.23
CA ILE A 177 -0.62 -10.20 1.11
C ILE A 177 -1.99 -10.77 0.76
N ASN A 178 -2.80 -11.16 1.74
CA ASN A 178 -4.15 -11.70 1.49
C ASN A 178 -5.12 -10.66 0.90
N MET A 179 -4.83 -9.37 1.04
CA MET A 179 -5.63 -8.27 0.49
C MET A 179 -5.19 -7.82 -0.91
N THR A 180 -4.06 -8.31 -1.43
CA THR A 180 -3.51 -7.89 -2.74
C THR A 180 -4.45 -8.09 -3.93
N LEU A 181 -5.30 -9.14 -3.90
CA LEU A 181 -6.24 -9.45 -4.97
C LEU A 181 -7.65 -8.89 -4.73
N TRP A 182 -7.85 -8.11 -3.67
CA TRP A 182 -9.16 -7.58 -3.30
C TRP A 182 -9.73 -6.65 -4.38
N PHE A 183 -8.96 -5.64 -4.80
CA PHE A 183 -9.41 -4.76 -5.88
C PHE A 183 -9.48 -5.46 -7.26
N PRO A 184 -8.50 -6.28 -7.68
CA PRO A 184 -8.64 -7.14 -8.86
C PRO A 184 -9.94 -7.94 -8.89
N ALA A 185 -10.37 -8.52 -7.76
CA ALA A 185 -11.61 -9.26 -7.67
C ALA A 185 -12.87 -8.38 -7.89
N MET A 186 -12.88 -7.16 -7.36
CA MET A 186 -13.97 -6.20 -7.61
C MET A 186 -14.01 -5.72 -9.06
N LEU A 187 -12.84 -5.61 -9.67
CA LEU A 187 -12.70 -5.12 -11.04
C LEU A 187 -13.16 -6.17 -12.05
N VAL A 188 -12.57 -7.36 -11.99
CA VAL A 188 -12.74 -8.45 -12.97
C VAL A 188 -14.10 -9.13 -12.82
N ASP A 189 -14.45 -9.57 -11.61
CA ASP A 189 -15.67 -10.37 -11.37
C ASP A 189 -16.87 -9.50 -10.92
N HIS A 190 -16.70 -8.18 -10.87
CA HIS A 190 -17.72 -7.22 -10.42
C HIS A 190 -18.32 -7.53 -9.04
N LEU A 191 -17.53 -8.16 -8.16
CA LEU A 191 -17.94 -8.53 -6.82
C LEU A 191 -18.07 -7.32 -5.89
N ASP A 192 -19.03 -7.39 -4.96
CA ASP A 192 -19.13 -6.46 -3.84
C ASP A 192 -17.90 -6.50 -2.94
N VAL A 193 -17.65 -5.43 -2.18
CA VAL A 193 -16.45 -5.25 -1.36
C VAL A 193 -16.18 -6.42 -0.40
N ILE A 194 -17.20 -6.96 0.26
CA ILE A 194 -17.04 -8.09 1.21
C ILE A 194 -16.79 -9.40 0.45
N SER A 195 -17.53 -9.63 -0.63
CA SER A 195 -17.39 -10.84 -1.47
C SER A 195 -16.02 -10.89 -2.13
N ALA A 196 -15.54 -9.76 -2.64
CA ALA A 196 -14.21 -9.60 -3.21
C ALA A 196 -13.09 -9.81 -2.17
N LEU A 197 -13.27 -9.34 -0.93
CA LEU A 197 -12.31 -9.59 0.15
C LEU A 197 -12.19 -11.09 0.43
N LYS A 198 -13.34 -11.78 0.61
CA LYS A 198 -13.36 -13.24 0.83
C LYS A 198 -12.74 -13.99 -0.34
N ARG A 199 -13.01 -13.56 -1.57
CA ARG A 199 -12.43 -14.14 -2.79
C ARG A 199 -10.92 -13.97 -2.84
N SER A 200 -10.42 -12.78 -2.50
CA SER A 200 -8.99 -12.51 -2.37
C SER A 200 -8.33 -13.48 -1.40
N PHE A 201 -8.85 -13.60 -0.17
CA PHE A 201 -8.32 -14.53 0.83
C PHE A 201 -8.37 -16.00 0.35
N SER A 202 -9.45 -16.41 -0.32
CA SER A 202 -9.59 -17.77 -0.82
C SER A 202 -8.53 -18.13 -1.87
N ILE A 203 -8.20 -17.21 -2.77
CA ILE A 203 -7.22 -17.42 -3.84
C ILE A 203 -5.79 -17.27 -3.29
N VAL A 204 -5.55 -16.20 -2.53
CA VAL A 204 -4.22 -15.89 -2.00
C VAL A 204 -3.75 -16.95 -1.01
N LYS A 205 -4.61 -17.47 -0.11
CA LYS A 205 -4.21 -18.49 0.87
C LYS A 205 -3.59 -19.74 0.22
N LYS A 206 -4.09 -20.16 -0.95
CA LYS A 206 -3.56 -21.32 -1.69
C LYS A 206 -2.23 -21.02 -2.38
N ASN A 207 -1.98 -19.75 -2.72
CA ASN A 207 -0.82 -19.29 -3.49
C ASN A 207 0.07 -18.31 -2.71
N PHE A 208 -0.04 -18.32 -1.37
CA PHE A 208 0.48 -17.27 -0.50
C PHE A 208 1.98 -17.04 -0.71
N TRP A 209 2.76 -18.12 -0.70
CA TRP A 209 4.21 -18.08 -0.87
C TRP A 209 4.65 -17.53 -2.23
N MET A 210 3.88 -17.80 -3.29
CA MET A 210 4.18 -17.28 -4.62
C MET A 210 3.97 -15.77 -4.69
N ILE A 211 2.83 -15.29 -4.17
CA ILE A 211 2.48 -13.86 -4.17
C ILE A 211 3.44 -13.10 -3.26
N LEU A 212 3.70 -13.61 -2.06
CA LEU A 212 4.69 -13.05 -1.13
C LEU A 212 6.09 -13.02 -1.77
N GLY A 213 6.54 -14.13 -2.34
CA GLY A 213 7.87 -14.23 -2.95
C GLY A 213 8.07 -13.26 -4.11
N ILE A 214 7.08 -13.09 -4.99
CA ILE A 214 7.13 -12.12 -6.09
C ILE A 214 7.10 -10.69 -5.55
N SER A 215 6.24 -10.40 -4.57
CA SER A 215 6.17 -9.07 -3.95
C SER A 215 7.49 -8.67 -3.29
N LEU A 216 8.11 -9.59 -2.55
CA LEU A 216 9.42 -9.39 -1.95
C LEU A 216 10.51 -9.19 -2.99
N LEU A 217 10.52 -10.01 -4.05
CA LEU A 217 11.50 -9.90 -5.13
C LEU A 217 11.40 -8.54 -5.83
N VAL A 218 10.20 -8.11 -6.22
CA VAL A 218 9.98 -6.82 -6.86
C VAL A 218 10.36 -5.67 -5.93
N SER A 219 10.00 -5.76 -4.64
CA SER A 219 10.37 -4.76 -3.63
C SER A 219 11.89 -4.67 -3.44
N LEU A 220 12.59 -5.80 -3.40
CA LEU A 220 14.05 -5.84 -3.24
C LEU A 220 14.75 -5.24 -4.47
N VAL A 221 14.34 -5.65 -5.67
CA VAL A 221 14.90 -5.09 -6.92
C VAL A 221 14.62 -3.59 -7.03
N ALA A 222 13.40 -3.14 -6.69
CA ALA A 222 13.06 -1.73 -6.66
C ALA A 222 13.89 -0.94 -5.64
N SER A 223 14.16 -1.53 -4.46
CA SER A 223 14.97 -0.89 -3.42
C SER A 223 16.43 -0.75 -3.86
N LEU A 224 17.00 -1.79 -4.48
CA LEU A 224 18.37 -1.73 -5.03
C LEU A 224 18.48 -0.71 -6.17
N ALA A 225 17.51 -0.70 -7.09
CA ALA A 225 17.49 0.28 -8.18
C ALA A 225 17.34 1.73 -7.67
N ASN A 226 16.50 1.95 -6.66
CA ASN A 226 16.38 3.25 -6.00
C ASN A 226 17.67 3.67 -5.29
N LEU A 227 18.39 2.75 -4.65
CA LEU A 227 19.68 3.03 -4.01
C LEU A 227 20.73 3.46 -5.04
N ILE A 228 20.73 2.87 -6.23
CA ILE A 228 21.63 3.30 -7.32
C ILE A 228 21.25 4.70 -7.80
N LEU A 229 19.95 4.97 -7.98
CA LEU A 229 19.45 6.26 -8.45
C LEU A 229 19.51 7.38 -7.40
N SER A 230 19.73 7.07 -6.11
CA SER A 230 19.79 8.07 -5.04
C SER A 230 20.93 9.07 -5.21
N ILE A 231 21.95 8.75 -6.01
CA ILE A 231 23.03 9.68 -6.39
C ILE A 231 22.45 10.91 -7.11
N PHE A 232 21.40 10.75 -7.91
CA PHE A 232 20.72 11.85 -8.59
C PHE A 232 19.79 12.65 -7.67
N GLY A 233 19.53 12.16 -6.46
CA GLY A 233 18.69 12.81 -5.45
C GLY A 233 19.26 14.12 -4.90
N ILE A 234 20.54 14.42 -5.18
CA ILE A 234 21.20 15.67 -4.75
C ILE A 234 20.59 16.89 -5.44
N ILE A 235 20.02 16.74 -6.64
CA ILE A 235 19.38 17.82 -7.38
C ILE A 235 17.88 17.85 -7.03
N PRO A 236 17.36 18.86 -6.31
CA PRO A 236 16.02 18.77 -5.69
C PRO A 236 14.87 18.46 -6.65
N LEU A 237 14.79 19.18 -7.78
CA LEU A 237 13.72 18.99 -8.77
C LEU A 237 13.96 17.78 -9.67
N PHE A 238 15.16 17.68 -10.24
CA PHE A 238 15.51 16.62 -11.19
C PHE A 238 15.61 15.24 -10.51
N GLY A 239 16.18 15.20 -9.31
CA GLY A 239 16.27 14.01 -8.48
C GLY A 239 14.91 13.45 -8.10
N SER A 240 13.95 14.31 -7.74
CA SER A 240 12.57 13.87 -7.43
C SER A 240 11.89 13.19 -8.63
N ILE A 241 12.13 13.70 -9.85
CA ILE A 241 11.59 13.11 -11.08
C ILE A 241 12.22 11.74 -11.36
N ILE A 242 13.55 11.65 -11.30
CA ILE A 242 14.28 10.39 -11.55
C ILE A 242 13.91 9.33 -10.51
N LEU A 243 13.90 9.70 -9.23
CA LEU A 243 13.56 8.79 -8.13
C LEU A 243 12.11 8.29 -8.18
N SER A 244 11.24 8.95 -8.94
CA SER A 244 9.85 8.51 -9.14
C SER A 244 9.71 7.41 -10.19
N ILE A 245 10.72 7.17 -11.02
CA ILE A 245 10.68 6.16 -12.09
C ILE A 245 10.52 4.75 -11.50
N ILE A 246 11.38 4.37 -10.56
CA ILE A 246 11.40 3.00 -10.01
C ILE A 246 10.13 2.67 -9.21
N PRO A 247 9.64 3.52 -8.29
CA PRO A 247 8.37 3.28 -7.62
C PRO A 247 7.18 3.18 -8.59
N THR A 248 7.20 3.95 -9.68
CA THR A 248 6.15 3.86 -10.70
C THR A 248 6.19 2.51 -11.41
N ILE A 249 7.37 2.09 -11.88
CA ILE A 249 7.55 0.81 -12.57
C ILE A 249 7.17 -0.35 -11.66
N SER A 250 7.63 -0.35 -10.41
CA SER A 250 7.32 -1.43 -9.46
C SER A 250 5.82 -1.49 -9.14
N THR A 251 5.18 -0.36 -8.91
CA THR A 251 3.73 -0.29 -8.64
C THR A 251 2.94 -0.77 -9.85
N PHE A 252 3.27 -0.27 -11.05
CA PHE A 252 2.61 -0.69 -12.28
C PHE A 252 2.80 -2.19 -12.55
N LEU A 253 4.01 -2.72 -12.34
CA LEU A 253 4.31 -4.15 -12.45
C LEU A 253 3.47 -4.99 -11.50
N MET A 254 3.33 -4.58 -10.25
CA MET A 254 2.50 -5.31 -9.28
C MET A 254 1.02 -5.24 -9.65
N MET A 255 0.50 -4.10 -10.12
CA MET A 255 -0.88 -3.99 -10.60
C MET A 255 -1.16 -4.95 -11.76
N VAL A 256 -0.27 -5.00 -12.75
CA VAL A 256 -0.38 -5.92 -13.90
C VAL A 256 -0.30 -7.36 -13.42
N PHE A 257 0.70 -7.69 -12.60
CA PHE A 257 0.88 -9.03 -12.05
C PHE A 257 -0.37 -9.52 -11.31
N TYR A 258 -0.93 -8.72 -10.41
CA TYR A 258 -2.12 -9.08 -9.64
C TYR A 258 -3.35 -9.28 -10.52
N LEU A 259 -3.59 -8.41 -11.51
CA LEU A 259 -4.71 -8.58 -12.43
C LEU A 259 -4.57 -9.83 -13.31
N MET A 260 -3.38 -10.05 -13.87
CA MET A 260 -3.12 -11.24 -14.70
C MET A 260 -3.25 -12.53 -13.89
N PHE A 261 -2.69 -12.54 -12.68
CA PHE A 261 -2.78 -13.67 -11.77
C PHE A 261 -4.24 -13.94 -11.38
N TYR A 262 -4.99 -12.90 -11.02
CA TYR A 262 -6.39 -13.05 -10.64
C TYR A 262 -7.23 -13.64 -11.78
N LYS A 263 -7.11 -13.09 -13.00
CA LYS A 263 -7.87 -13.57 -14.18
C LYS A 263 -7.61 -15.04 -14.49
N ASP A 264 -6.35 -15.47 -14.42
CA ASP A 264 -6.01 -16.87 -14.69
C ASP A 264 -6.58 -17.81 -13.63
N GLN A 265 -6.61 -17.37 -12.36
CA GLN A 265 -7.22 -18.13 -11.26
C GLN A 265 -8.76 -18.07 -11.26
N SER A 266 -9.38 -17.02 -11.80
CA SER A 266 -10.84 -16.95 -11.91
C SER A 266 -11.37 -17.87 -12.99
N ILE A 267 -10.66 -17.97 -14.14
CA ILE A 267 -10.99 -18.87 -15.24
C ILE A 267 -10.88 -20.34 -14.81
N SER A 268 -9.83 -20.71 -14.07
CA SER A 268 -9.62 -22.09 -13.63
C SER A 268 -10.63 -22.58 -12.58
N LEU A 269 -11.37 -21.67 -11.94
CA LEU A 269 -12.43 -22.00 -10.99
C LEU A 269 -13.81 -22.18 -11.64
N LEU A 270 -13.94 -21.87 -12.94
CA LEU A 270 -15.15 -22.11 -13.74
C LEU A 270 -15.08 -23.41 -14.55
N GLN A 271 -13.94 -24.10 -14.54
CA GLN A 271 -13.71 -25.42 -15.14
C GLN A 271 -13.72 -26.50 -14.07
#